data_AF-A0A1H4A5H8-F1
#
_entry.id   AF-A0A1H4A5H8-F1
#
_cell.length_a   1.000
_cell.length_b   1.000
_cell.length_c   1.000
_cell.angle_alpha   90.00
_cell.angle_beta   90.00
_cell.angle_gamma   90.00
#
_symmetry.space_group_name_H-M   'P 1'
#
loop_
_entity.id
_entity.type
_entity.pdbx_description
1 polymer ?
#
loop_
_entity_poly.entity_id
_entity_poly.type
_entity_poly.pdbx_seq_one_letter_code
_entity_poly.pdbx_strand_id
1 'polypeptide(L)' 'MALGKRAYAMHQNGWQYTNENIERLLMERHLAKKACRASGKHHLKGPRRRSDEDNLQFKVKLESLLTNLLERVDNL' A
#
# COMPACT_ATOMS: atom_id res chain seq x y z
N MET A 1 9.83 5.35 -9.10
CA MET A 1 10.16 4.89 -7.73
C MET A 1 9.86 6.02 -6.75
N ALA A 2 8.98 5.80 -5.78
CA ALA A 2 8.67 6.79 -4.72
C ALA A 2 9.70 6.71 -3.58
N LEU A 3 9.90 5.52 -3.00
CA LEU A 3 10.81 5.32 -1.86
C LEU A 3 12.26 5.73 -2.15
N GLY A 4 12.77 5.43 -3.35
CA GLY A 4 14.12 5.83 -3.76
C GLY A 4 14.33 7.35 -3.85
N LYS A 5 13.25 8.14 -3.88
CA LYS A 5 13.28 9.61 -3.82
C LYS A 5 12.99 10.15 -2.41
N ARG A 6 13.02 9.28 -1.39
CA ARG A 6 12.64 9.60 0.01
C ARG A 6 11.19 10.12 0.14
N ALA A 7 10.32 9.78 -0.81
CA ALA A 7 8.91 10.12 -0.74
C ALA A 7 8.14 9.04 0.03
N TYR A 8 7.13 9.45 0.79
CA TYR A 8 6.14 8.55 1.40
C TYR A 8 5.29 7.90 0.31
N ALA A 9 5.08 6.59 0.41
CA ALA A 9 4.26 5.83 -0.52
C ALA A 9 3.15 5.11 0.24
N MET A 10 1.91 5.35 -0.14
CA MET A 10 0.73 4.80 0.52
C MET A 10 -0.10 3.97 -0.46
N HIS A 11 -0.61 2.84 0.01
CA HIS A 11 -1.57 2.02 -0.72
C HIS A 11 -2.99 2.52 -0.47
N GLN A 12 -3.92 2.22 -1.39
CA GLN A 12 -5.28 2.76 -1.41
C GLN A 12 -6.16 2.45 -0.18
N ASN A 13 -5.83 1.52 0.70
CA ASN A 13 -6.54 1.24 1.97
C ASN A 13 -5.73 1.78 3.19
N GLY A 14 -4.72 2.62 2.92
CA GLY A 14 -4.00 3.46 3.87
C GLY A 14 -2.81 2.83 4.60
N TRP A 15 -2.34 1.63 4.23
CA TRP A 15 -1.00 1.17 4.68
C TRP A 15 0.08 1.81 3.83
N GLN A 16 1.28 1.84 4.39
CA GLN A 16 2.44 2.49 3.78
C GLN A 16 3.43 1.44 3.29
N TYR A 17 4.01 1.73 2.13
CA TYR A 17 5.25 1.10 1.71
C TYR A 17 6.39 1.82 2.39
N THR A 18 7.26 1.05 3.02
CA THR A 18 8.43 1.57 3.74
C THR A 18 9.65 0.78 3.33
N ASN A 19 10.85 1.30 3.63
CA ASN A 19 12.09 0.60 3.30
C ASN A 19 12.20 -0.74 4.04
N GLU A 20 11.55 -0.86 5.19
CA GLU A 20 11.58 -2.06 6.04
C GLU A 20 10.63 -3.16 5.53
N ASN A 21 9.59 -2.81 4.75
CA ASN A 21 8.58 -3.78 4.33
C ASN A 21 8.57 -4.07 2.82
N ILE A 22 9.16 -3.20 2.00
CA ILE A 22 9.02 -3.27 0.54
C ILE A 22 9.60 -4.56 -0.05
N GLU A 23 10.74 -5.04 0.47
CA GLU A 23 11.40 -6.24 -0.04
C GLU A 23 10.52 -7.49 0.13
N ARG A 24 9.98 -7.68 1.34
CA ARG A 24 9.04 -8.77 1.64
C ARG A 24 7.82 -8.71 0.72
N LEU A 25 7.22 -7.54 0.55
CA LEU A 25 6.02 -7.36 -0.27
C LEU A 25 6.27 -7.65 -1.76
N LEU A 26 7.45 -7.28 -2.26
CA LEU A 26 7.87 -7.61 -3.63
C LEU A 26 8.06 -9.12 -3.80
N MET A 27 8.64 -9.80 -2.81
CA MET A 27 8.80 -11.26 -2.81
C MET A 27 7.44 -11.97 -2.78
N GLU A 28 6.54 -11.57 -1.89
CA GLU A 28 5.17 -12.11 -1.81
C GLU A 28 4.41 -11.93 -3.13
N ARG A 29 4.51 -10.75 -3.75
CA ARG A 29 3.93 -10.49 -5.07
C ARG A 29 4.51 -11.42 -6.13
N HIS A 30 5.82 -11.65 -6.12
CA HIS A 30 6.47 -12.54 -7.07
C HIS A 30 5.95 -13.98 -6.94
N LEU A 31 5.87 -14.49 -5.70
CA LEU A 31 5.38 -15.84 -5.41
C LEU A 31 3.91 -16.00 -5.82
N ALA A 32 3.05 -15.05 -5.45
CA ALA A 32 1.63 -15.07 -5.83
C ALA A 32 1.46 -15.08 -7.36
N LYS A 33 2.22 -14.23 -8.07
CA LYS A 33 2.20 -14.19 -9.54
C LYS A 33 2.66 -15.51 -10.16
N LYS A 34 3.69 -16.15 -9.60
CA LYS A 34 4.18 -17.46 -10.07
C LYS A 34 3.11 -18.55 -9.87
N ALA A 35 2.48 -18.58 -8.69
CA ALA A 35 1.41 -19.54 -8.39
C ALA A 35 0.20 -19.38 -9.33
N CYS A 36 -0.26 -18.14 -9.56
CA CYS A 36 -1.37 -17.89 -10.49
C CYS A 36 -1.08 -18.32 -11.94
N ARG A 37 0.18 -18.20 -12.40
CA ARG A 37 0.58 -18.63 -13.75
C ARG A 37 0.65 -20.16 -13.89
N ALA A 38 1.07 -20.85 -12.84
CA ALA A 38 1.18 -22.31 -12.84
C ALA A 38 -0.20 -22.99 -12.83
N SER A 39 -1.16 -22.41 -12.12
CA SER A 39 -2.54 -22.88 -12.09
C SER A 39 -3.32 -22.28 -13.26
N GLY A 40 -3.21 -22.86 -14.46
CA GLY A 40 -3.80 -22.37 -15.72
C GLY A 40 -5.34 -22.25 -15.78
N LYS A 41 -6.04 -22.24 -14.63
CA LYS A 41 -7.51 -22.21 -14.50
C LYS A 41 -8.04 -21.26 -13.42
N HIS A 42 -7.31 -20.21 -13.04
CA HIS A 42 -7.82 -19.23 -12.06
C HIS A 42 -8.40 -17.99 -12.73
N HIS A 43 -9.62 -18.11 -13.28
CA HIS A 43 -10.52 -16.96 -13.44
C HIS A 43 -11.07 -16.54 -12.07
N LEU A 44 -10.16 -16.21 -11.14
CA LEU A 44 -10.55 -15.63 -9.86
C LEU A 44 -11.23 -14.30 -10.14
N LYS A 45 -12.38 -14.08 -9.51
CA LYS A 45 -13.07 -12.80 -9.56
C LYS A 45 -12.04 -11.74 -9.15
N GLY A 46 -11.87 -10.71 -10.00
CA GLY A 46 -10.94 -9.63 -9.73
C GLY A 46 -11.25 -8.92 -8.40
N PRO A 47 -10.38 -8.00 -7.97
CA PRO A 47 -10.60 -7.23 -6.76
C PRO A 47 -12.03 -6.66 -6.72
N ARG A 48 -12.69 -6.78 -5.57
CA ARG A 48 -14.02 -6.20 -5.35
C ARG A 48 -13.98 -4.69 -5.64
N ARG A 49 -15.11 -4.14 -6.11
CA ARG A 49 -15.31 -2.69 -6.21
C ARG A 49 -15.09 -2.03 -4.84
N ARG A 50 -14.30 -0.97 -4.82
CA ARG A 50 -14.04 -0.16 -3.63
C ARG A 50 -15.33 0.38 -3.03
N SER A 51 -15.43 0.35 -1.71
CA SER A 51 -16.57 0.86 -0.94
C SER A 51 -16.32 2.23 -0.35
N ASP A 52 -17.39 2.87 0.14
CA ASP A 52 -17.30 4.15 0.85
C ASP A 52 -16.56 4.01 2.18
N GLU A 53 -16.66 2.86 2.85
CA GLU A 53 -15.87 2.55 4.03
C GLU A 53 -14.37 2.51 3.71
N ASP A 54 -13.98 1.91 2.58
CA ASP A 54 -12.57 1.91 2.15
C ASP A 54 -12.05 3.33 1.90
N ASN A 55 -12.92 4.23 1.42
CA ASN A 55 -12.59 5.65 1.23
C ASN A 55 -12.40 6.36 2.56
N LEU A 56 -13.30 6.12 3.53
CA LEU A 56 -13.21 6.71 4.86
C LEU A 56 -11.93 6.26 5.57
N GLN A 57 -11.65 4.95 5.55
CA GLN A 57 -10.43 4.38 6.13
C GLN A 57 -9.16 4.95 5.50
N PHE A 58 -9.16 5.13 4.18
CA PHE A 58 -8.04 5.76 3.50
C PHE A 58 -7.88 7.22 3.92
N LYS A 59 -8.97 8.00 3.95
CA LYS A 59 -8.96 9.41 4.36
C LYS A 59 -8.38 9.57 5.76
N VAL A 60 -8.89 8.83 6.75
CA VAL A 60 -8.43 8.91 8.14
C VAL A 60 -6.93 8.60 8.26
N LYS A 61 -6.46 7.55 7.57
CA LYS A 61 -5.03 7.18 7.61
C LYS A 61 -4.14 8.20 6.89
N LEU A 62 -4.64 8.81 5.81
CA LEU A 62 -3.93 9.87 5.11
C LEU A 62 -3.83 11.13 5.97
N GLU A 63 -4.93 11.58 6.56
CA GLU A 63 -4.96 12.73 7.46
C GLU A 63 -4.01 12.53 8.64
N SER A 64 -4.05 11.35 9.28
CA SER A 64 -3.11 11.01 10.35
C SER A 64 -1.65 11.07 9.90
N LEU A 65 -1.31 10.55 8.70
CA LEU A 65 0.05 10.67 8.17
C LEU A 65 0.46 12.14 8.01
N LEU A 66 -0.41 12.97 7.41
CA LEU A 66 -0.09 14.38 7.17
C LEU A 66 0.09 15.15 8.48
N THR A 67 -0.78 14.94 9.48
CA THR A 67 -0.64 15.56 10.80
C THR A 67 0.69 15.20 11.46
N ASN A 68 1.05 13.91 11.48
CA ASN A 68 2.34 13.46 12.03
C ASN A 68 3.54 14.10 11.30
N LEU A 69 3.43 14.37 10.00
CA LEU A 69 4.50 15.00 9.23
C LEU A 69 4.61 16.49 9.54
N LEU A 70 3.49 17.19 9.69
CA LEU A 70 3.46 18.60 10.09
C LEU A 70 4.06 18.77 11.49
N GLU A 71 3.63 17.97 12.46
CA GLU A 71 4.18 18.00 13.82
C GLU A 71 5.69 17.76 13.84
N ARG A 72 6.21 16.85 13.00
CA ARG A 72 7.65 16.62 12.90
C ARG A 72 8.42 17.81 12.33
N VAL A 73 7.80 18.56 11.42
CA VAL A 73 8.40 19.77 10.84
C VAL A 73 8.38 20.90 11.86
N ASP A 74 7.30 21.06 12.63
CA ASP A 74 7.17 22.12 13.63
C ASP A 74 8.09 21.91 14.86
N ASN A 75 8.53 20.68 15.11
CA ASN A 75 9.46 20.32 16.18
C ASN A 75 10.95 20.38 15.76
N LEU A 76 11.26 20.87 14.54
CA LEU A 76 12.61 21.07 14.01
C LEU A 76 12.96 22.56 13.94
#